data_AF-A0A7X6NAA5-F1
#
_entry.id   AF-A0A7X6NAA5-F1
#
_cell.length_a   1.000
_cell.length_b   1.000
_cell.length_c   1.000
_cell.angle_alpha   90.00
_cell.angle_beta   90.00
_cell.angle_gamma   90.00
#
_symmetry.space_group_name_H-M   'P 1'
#
loop_
_entity.id
_entity.type
_entity.pdbx_description
1 polymer ?
#
loop_
_entity_poly.entity_id
_entity_poly.type
_entity_poly.pdbx_seq_one_letter_code
_entity_poly.pdbx_strand_id
1 'polypeptide(L)' 'MDDLERKIEAILFIAGEPIEFQKLAELLEVSLDDLKNSLEKMENEYKNNRGLSL' A
#
# COMPACT_ATOMS: atom_id res chain seq x y z
N MET A 1 -7.30 -4.17 -6.79
CA MET A 1 -5.86 -4.41 -7.13
C MET A 1 -5.46 -4.00 -8.54
N ASP A 2 -5.25 -2.70 -8.72
CA ASP A 2 -4.52 -2.09 -9.84
C ASP A 2 -2.98 -2.30 -9.72
N ASP A 3 -2.20 -1.74 -10.65
CA ASP A 3 -0.73 -1.90 -10.67
C ASP A 3 -0.04 -1.27 -9.46
N LEU A 4 -0.53 -0.12 -8.99
CA LEU A 4 0.02 0.60 -7.85
C LEU A 4 -0.21 -0.18 -6.56
N GLU A 5 -1.44 -0.68 -6.35
CA GLU A 5 -1.82 -1.48 -5.19
C GLU A 5 -0.96 -2.75 -5.08
N ARG A 6 -0.65 -3.41 -6.21
CA ARG A 6 0.22 -4.61 -6.24
C ARG A 6 1.66 -4.29 -5.87
N LYS A 7 2.19 -3.15 -6.31
CA LYS A 7 3.55 -2.69 -5.96
C LYS A 7 3.63 -2.35 -4.47
N ILE A 8 2.63 -1.64 -3.94
CA ILE A 8 2.52 -1.34 -2.51
C ILE A 8 2.52 -2.62 -1.68
N GLU A 9 1.67 -3.59 -2.03
CA GLU A 9 1.59 -4.88 -1.31
C GLU A 9 2.93 -5.60 -1.31
N ALA A 10 3.59 -5.72 -2.47
CA ALA A 10 4.88 -6.42 -2.57
C ALA A 10 5.97 -5.78 -1.70
N ILE A 11 6.02 -4.45 -1.63
CA ILE A 11 6.97 -3.72 -0.80
C ILE A 11 6.65 -3.96 0.68
N LEU A 12 5.40 -3.74 1.10
CA LEU A 12 5.00 -3.88 2.50
C LEU A 12 5.14 -5.32 3.01
N PHE A 13 4.89 -6.31 2.14
CA PHE A 13 5.05 -7.72 2.48
C PHE A 13 6.51 -8.10 2.81
N ILE A 14 7.48 -7.44 2.17
CA ILE A 14 8.91 -7.71 2.37
C ILE A 14 9.52 -6.81 3.47
N ALA A 15 8.97 -5.61 3.66
CA ALA A 15 9.54 -4.58 4.52
C ALA A 15 9.89 -5.06 5.94
N GLY A 16 9.01 -5.87 6.55
CA GLY A 16 9.20 -6.40 7.91
C GLY A 16 9.21 -5.34 9.02
N GLU A 17 9.14 -4.06 8.67
CA GLU A 17 9.09 -2.89 9.55
C GLU A 17 8.12 -1.84 8.98
N PRO A 18 7.57 -0.93 9.82
CA PRO A 18 6.74 0.16 9.36
C PRO A 18 7.49 1.08 8.37
N ILE A 19 6.83 1.46 7.28
CA ILE A 19 7.36 2.39 6.27
C ILE A 19 6.58 3.70 6.33
N GLU A 20 7.29 4.83 6.36
CA GLU A 20 6.67 6.15 6.26
C GLU A 20 6.02 6.38 4.89
N PHE A 21 4.84 6.99 4.86
CA PHE A 21 4.13 7.28 3.60
C PHE A 21 4.97 8.11 2.62
N GLN A 22 5.73 9.08 3.13
CA GLN A 22 6.60 9.92 2.30
C GLN A 22 7.63 9.08 1.55
N LYS A 23 8.32 8.19 2.27
CA LYS A 23 9.33 7.27 1.72
C LYS A 23 8.74 6.32 0.69
N LEU A 24 7.52 5.80 0.95
CA LEU A 24 6.84 4.91 0.03
C LEU A 24 6.37 5.63 -1.24
N ALA A 25 5.86 6.85 -1.11
CA ALA A 25 5.44 7.69 -2.25
C ALA A 25 6.65 8.06 -3.13
N GLU A 26 7.77 8.45 -2.53
CA GLU A 26 9.03 8.72 -3.23
C GLU A 26 9.56 7.49 -3.96
N LEU A 27 9.54 6.31 -3.32
CA LEU A 27 9.99 5.06 -3.93
C LEU A 27 9.12 4.63 -5.13
N LEU A 28 7.83 4.93 -5.09
CA LEU A 28 6.86 4.56 -6.13
C LEU A 28 6.66 5.66 -7.18
N GLU A 29 7.30 6.81 -7.02
CA GLU A 29 7.17 7.99 -7.88
C GLU A 29 5.71 8.45 -8.05
N VAL A 30 4.93 8.40 -6.97
CA VAL A 30 3.52 8.81 -6.93
C VAL A 30 3.28 9.96 -5.95
N SER A 31 2.15 10.65 -6.08
CA SER A 31 1.75 11.63 -5.08
C SER A 31 1.36 10.95 -3.78
N LEU A 32 1.51 11.68 -2.66
CA LEU A 32 1.12 11.18 -1.34
C LEU A 32 -0.39 10.90 -1.27
N ASP A 33 -1.19 11.69 -1.98
CA ASP A 33 -2.64 11.52 -2.03
C ASP A 33 -3.03 10.25 -2.82
N ASP A 34 -2.40 10.00 -3.96
CA ASP A 34 -2.61 8.76 -4.72
C ASP A 34 -2.22 7.53 -3.90
N LEU A 35 -1.09 7.59 -3.18
CA LEU A 35 -0.67 6.52 -2.27
C LEU A 35 -1.72 6.24 -1.20
N LYS A 36 -2.21 7.28 -0.51
CA LYS A 36 -3.22 7.15 0.55
C LYS A 36 -4.54 6.59 0.01
N ASN A 37 -4.97 7.07 -1.15
CA ASN A 37 -6.18 6.58 -1.80
C ASN A 37 -6.07 5.10 -2.17
N SER A 38 -4.92 4.64 -2.65
CA SER A 38 -4.67 3.22 -2.93
C SER A 38 -4.63 2.39 -1.65
N LEU A 39 -3.98 2.87 -0.59
CA LEU A 39 -3.95 2.19 0.71
C LEU A 39 -5.35 2.01 1.31
N GLU A 40 -6.19 3.04 1.25
CA GLU A 40 -7.56 2.97 1.75
C GLU A 40 -8.40 1.94 0.96
N LYS A 41 -8.22 1.87 -0.36
CA LYS A 41 -8.85 0.83 -1.19
C LYS A 41 -8.36 -0.57 -0.79
N MET A 42 -7.05 -0.75 -0.63
CA MET A 42 -6.46 -2.03 -0.22
C MET A 42 -6.97 -2.47 1.15
N GLU A 43 -7.07 -1.56 2.12
CA GLU A 43 -7.57 -1.88 3.47
C GLU A 43 -9.02 -2.39 3.41
N ASN A 44 -9.85 -1.76 2.57
CA ASN A 44 -11.24 -2.20 2.35
C ASN A 44 -11.30 -3.54 1.61
N GLU A 45 -10.42 -3.82 0.65
CA GLU A 45 -10.34 -5.11 -0.02
C GLU A 45 -9.91 -6.23 0.95
N TYR A 46 -8.96 -5.94 1.84
CA TYR A 46 -8.40 -6.91 2.78
C TYR A 46 -9.39 -7.33 3.85
N LYS A 47 -10.13 -6.37 4.43
CA LYS A 47 -11.17 -6.64 5.46
C LYS A 47 -12.20 -7.68 5.03
N ASN A 48 -12.49 -7.77 3.72
CA ASN A 48 -13.56 -8.62 3.20
C ASN A 48 -13.07 -10.01 2.76
N ASN A 49 -11.79 -10.16 2.39
CA ASN A 49 -11.33 -11.35 1.65
C ASN A 49 -9.97 -11.90 2.08
N ARG A 50 -9.28 -11.30 3.06
CA ARG A 50 -7.92 -11.72 3.45
C ARG A 50 -7.73 -11.76 4.97
N GLY A 51 -6.78 -12.59 5.41
CA GLY A 51 -6.35 -12.70 6.81
C GLY A 51 -5.25 -11.69 7.20
N LEU A 52 -5.10 -10.61 6.43
CA LEU A 52 -4.10 -9.56 6.62
C LEU A 52 -4.81 -8.21 6.80
N SER A 53 -4.19 -7.31 7.56
CA SER A 53 -4.62 -5.91 7.70
C SER A 53 -3.43 -4.98 7.47
N LEU A 54 -3.70 -3.85 6.82
CA LEU A 54 -2.75 -2.75 6.66
C LEU A 54 -2.76 -1.85 7.89
#